data_AF-A0A1V9XSP9-F1
#
_entry.id   AF-A0A1V9XSP9-F1
#
_cell.length_a   1.000
_cell.length_b   1.000
_cell.length_c   1.000
_cell.angle_alpha   90.00
_cell.angle_beta   90.00
_cell.angle_gamma   90.00
#
_symmetry.space_group_name_H-M   'P 1'
#
loop_
_entity.id
_entity.type
_entity.pdbx_description
1 polymer ?
#
loop_
_entity_poly.entity_id
_entity_poly.type
_entity_poly.pdbx_seq_one_letter_code
_entity_poly.pdbx_strand_id
1 'polypeptide(L)' 'MSHHDVLDFIHQGTYVVLCDHSNTERGFLYDFQSILQGTLNVTTLVSTADRDPLVIK' A
#
# COMPACT_ATOMS: atom_id res chain seq x y z
N MET A 1 -10.64 4.46 -0.69
CA MET A 1 -12.02 4.15 -1.13
C MET A 1 -12.98 5.12 -0.43
N SER A 2 -13.97 5.67 -1.13
CA SER A 2 -14.89 6.65 -0.54
C SER A 2 -16.05 5.97 0.22
N HIS A 3 -16.79 6.75 1.01
CA HIS A 3 -17.96 6.26 1.73
C HIS A 3 -19.03 5.66 0.79
N HIS A 4 -19.30 6.33 -0.34
CA HIS A 4 -20.31 5.89 -1.28
C HIS A 4 -19.93 4.58 -1.98
N ASP A 5 -18.65 4.37 -2.26
CA ASP A 5 -18.16 3.11 -2.83
C ASP A 5 -18.41 1.95 -1.87
N VAL A 6 -18.11 2.15 -0.57
CA VAL A 6 -18.31 1.12 0.46
C VAL A 6 -19.79 0.77 0.61
N LEU A 7 -20.67 1.77 0.58
CA LEU A 7 -22.11 1.53 0.65
C LEU A 7 -22.65 0.75 -0.55
N ASP A 8 -22.16 1.04 -1.76
CA ASP A 8 -22.57 0.31 -2.96
C ASP A 8 -22.17 -1.17 -2.89
N PHE A 9 -20.95 -1.47 -2.44
CA PHE A 9 -20.52 -2.87 -2.22
C PHE A 9 -21.37 -3.59 -1.17
N ILE A 10 -21.72 -2.92 -0.06
CA ILE A 10 -22.59 -3.50 0.98
C ILE A 10 -23.99 -3.79 0.42
N HIS A 11 -24.55 -2.87 -0.38
CA HIS A 11 -25.86 -3.06 -1.00
C HIS A 11 -25.87 -4.25 -1.98
N GLN A 12 -24.73 -4.55 -2.60
CA GLN A 12 -24.53 -5.73 -3.45
C GLN A 12 -24.23 -7.02 -2.67
N GLY A 13 -24.29 -6.99 -1.33
CA GLY A 13 -23.98 -8.15 -0.48
C GLY A 13 -22.49 -8.50 -0.42
N THR A 14 -21.62 -7.56 -0.78
CA THR A 14 -20.16 -7.73 -0.75
C THR A 14 -19.58 -7.17 0.55
N TYR A 15 -18.65 -7.90 1.15
CA TYR A 15 -17.88 -7.45 2.31
C TYR A 15 -16.60 -6.76 1.86
N VAL A 16 -16.31 -5.59 2.43
CA VAL A 16 -15.13 -4.79 2.10
C VAL A 16 -14.21 -4.71 3.31
N VAL A 17 -12.92 -5.01 3.11
CA VAL A 17 -11.86 -4.75 4.08
C VAL A 17 -11.06 -3.56 3.58
N LEU A 18 -11.14 -2.44 4.29
CA LEU A 18 -10.36 -1.24 3.99
C LEU A 18 -9.00 -1.36 4.67
N CYS A 19 -7.96 -1.54 3.87
CA CYS A 19 -6.59 -1.60 4.37
C CYS A 19 -5.82 -0.29 4.17
N ASP A 20 -6.47 0.74 3.61
CA ASP A 20 -5.85 1.97 3.10
C ASP A 20 -4.69 1.69 2.12
N HIS A 21 -3.98 2.75 1.67
CA HIS A 21 -2.96 2.62 0.64
C HIS A 21 -1.65 2.05 1.18
N SER A 22 -0.98 2.81 2.05
CA SER A 22 0.42 2.55 2.41
C SER A 22 0.61 1.23 3.19
N ASN A 23 -0.42 0.80 3.94
CA ASN A 23 -0.30 -0.34 4.85
C ASN A 23 -0.16 -1.70 4.14
N THR A 24 -0.68 -1.84 2.92
CA THR A 24 -0.58 -3.11 2.16
C THR A 24 0.51 -3.09 1.11
N GLU A 25 0.90 -1.90 0.65
CA GLU A 25 1.86 -1.72 -0.43
C GLU A 25 3.32 -1.73 0.05
N ARG A 26 3.57 -1.66 1.36
CA ARG A 26 4.93 -1.62 1.94
C ARG A 26 5.78 -2.83 1.56
N GLY A 27 5.18 -4.02 1.48
CA GLY A 27 5.88 -5.25 1.10
C GLY A 27 6.50 -5.17 -0.30
N PHE A 28 5.85 -4.42 -1.21
CA PHE A 28 6.32 -4.26 -2.58
C PHE A 28 7.67 -3.53 -2.69
N LEU A 29 8.09 -2.77 -1.66
CA LEU A 29 9.38 -2.07 -1.70
C LEU A 29 10.57 -3.04 -1.84
N TYR A 30 10.46 -4.26 -1.29
CA TYR A 30 11.51 -5.28 -1.39
C TYR A 30 11.54 -5.92 -2.78
N ASP A 31 10.37 -6.17 -3.36
CA ASP A 31 10.26 -6.66 -4.74
C ASP A 31 10.80 -5.61 -5.71
N PHE A 32 10.44 -4.35 -5.50
CA PHE A 32 10.89 -3.23 -6.32
C PHE A 32 12.38 -2.97 -6.17
N GLN A 33 12.96 -3.12 -4.97
CA GLN A 33 14.41 -3.05 -4.76
C GLN A 33 15.16 -4.03 -5.68
N SER A 34 14.65 -5.27 -5.80
CA SER A 34 15.24 -6.31 -6.65
C SER A 34 15.18 -5.93 -8.14
N ILE A 35 14.05 -5.39 -8.58
CA ILE A 35 13.88 -4.88 -9.95
C ILE A 35 14.87 -3.73 -10.23
N LEU A 36 15.01 -2.82 -9.28
CA LEU A 36 15.90 -1.66 -9.38
C LEU A 36 17.38 -2.08 -9.45
N GLN A 37 17.80 -3.06 -8.65
CA GLN A 37 19.17 -3.61 -8.70
C GLN A 37 19.46 -4.34 -10.01
N GLY A 38 18.47 -5.04 -10.58
CA GLY A 38 18.60 -5.69 -11.88
C GLY A 38 18.67 -4.70 -13.04
N THR A 39 18.06 -3.53 -12.89
CA THR A 39 17.97 -2.50 -13.94
C THR A 39 19.12 -1.50 -13.87
N LEU A 40 19.54 -1.13 -12.65
CA LEU A 40 20.56 -0.12 -12.39
C LEU A 40 21.69 -0.75 -11.57
N ASN A 41 22.93 -0.51 -12.00
CA ASN A 41 24.12 -1.02 -11.31
C ASN A 41 24.51 -0.11 -10.13
N VAL A 42 23.56 0.11 -9.21
CA VAL A 42 23.70 0.99 -8.05
C VAL A 42 23.23 0.31 -6.77
N THR A 43 23.78 0.73 -5.64
CA THR A 43 23.30 0.30 -4.33
C THR A 43 21.92 0.88 -4.05
N THR A 44 20.97 0.03 -3.71
CA THR A 44 19.60 0.43 -3.37
C THR A 44 19.31 0.05 -1.92
N LEU A 45 18.62 0.94 -1.21
CA LEU A 45 18.27 0.76 0.20
C LEU A 45 16.76 1.01 0.37
N VAL A 46 16.11 0.19 1.18
CA VAL A 46 14.71 0.40 1.57
C VAL A 46 14.70 1.19 2.88
N SER A 47 13.94 2.28 2.94
CA SER A 47 13.80 3.10 4.15
C SER A 47 13.18 2.30 5.28
N THR A 48 13.79 2.36 6.46
CA THR A 48 13.24 1.81 7.71
C THR A 48 12.34 2.81 8.44
N ALA A 49 12.45 4.09 8.12
CA ALA A 49 11.53 5.11 8.60
C ALA A 49 10.24 5.05 7.77
N ASP A 50 9.11 4.99 8.47
CA ASP A 50 7.78 5.01 7.89
C ASP A 50 6.91 6.06 8.56
N ARG A 51 6.14 6.80 7.76
CA ARG A 51 5.13 7.73 8.24
C ARG A 51 3.96 7.72 7.27
N ASP A 52 2.91 7.00 7.65
CA ASP A 52 1.64 7.12 6.95
C ASP A 52 1.07 8.53 7.16
N PRO A 53 0.61 9.25 6.11
CA PRO A 53 -0.07 10.52 6.27
C PRO A 53 -1.36 10.41 7.11
N LEU A 54 -1.99 9.23 7.14
CA LEU A 54 -3.17 8.95 7.94
C LEU A 54 -2.76 8.46 9.33
N VAL A 55 -3.11 9.22 10.35
CA VAL A 55 -2.91 8.85 11.77
C VAL A 55 -4.28 8.67 12.40
N ILE A 56 -4.62 7.42 12.77
CA ILE A 56 -5.84 7.11 13.51
C ILE A 56 -5.64 7.59 14.96
N LYS A 57 -6.57 8.40 15.47
CA LYS A 57 -6.54 8.91 16.85
C LYS A 57 -7.37 8.05 17.79
#